data_AF-A0A496YDA5-F1
#
_entry.id   AF-A0A496YDA5-F1
#
_cell.length_a   1.000
_cell.length_b   1.000
_cell.length_c   1.000
_cell.angle_alpha   90.00
_cell.angle_beta   90.00
_cell.angle_gamma   90.00
#
_symmetry.space_group_name_H-M   'P 1'
#
loop_
_entity.id
_entity.type
_entity.pdbx_description
1 polymer ?
#
loop_
_entity_poly.entity_id
_entity_poly.type
_entity_poly.pdbx_seq_one_letter_code
_entity_poly.pdbx_strand_id
1 'polypeptide(L)' 'MKKVLIAYGSRTGNTEKMAEYIAEGIRFSGNDVELRKITEIKKGEELQGYDAY' A
#
# COMPACT_ATOMS: atom_id res chain seq x y z
N MET A 1 11.93 7.63 8.48
CA MET A 1 10.84 6.66 8.20
C MET A 1 9.62 7.44 7.75
N LYS A 2 9.20 7.20 6.52
CA LYS A 2 7.92 7.66 5.98
C LYS A 2 6.93 6.50 5.98
N LYS A 3 5.66 6.78 6.27
CA LYS A 3 4.57 5.78 6.23
C LYS A 3 3.90 5.85 4.86
N VAL A 4 4.00 4.79 4.07
CA VAL A 4 3.44 4.71 2.72
C VAL A 4 2.25 3.75 2.69
N LEU A 5 1.19 4.10 1.98
CA LEU A 5 0.09 3.19 1.67
C LEU A 5 0.23 2.69 0.23
N ILE A 6 0.04 1.40 0.00
CA ILE A 6 -0.20 0.87 -1.34
C ILE A 6 -1.62 0.33 -1.38
N ALA A 7 -2.51 1.10 -2.01
CA ALA A 7 -3.87 0.66 -2.29
C ALA A 7 -3.92 -0.06 -3.64
N TYR A 8 -4.35 -1.32 -3.66
CA TYR A 8 -4.39 -2.12 -4.89
C TYR A 8 -5.77 -2.73 -5.16
N GLY A 9 -6.08 -2.92 -6.43
CA GLY A 9 -7.20 -3.72 -6.90
C GLY A 9 -6.70 -4.96 -7.62
N SER A 10 -7.12 -6.15 -7.19
CA SER A 10 -6.79 -7.39 -7.89
C SER A 10 -7.93 -8.39 -7.86
N ARG A 11 -8.17 -9.05 -9.01
CA ARG A 11 -9.16 -10.13 -9.15
C ARG A 11 -8.52 -11.52 -9.09
N THR A 12 -7.35 -11.66 -9.70
CA THR A 12 -6.62 -12.94 -9.80
C THR A 12 -5.26 -12.92 -9.09
N GLY A 13 -4.98 -11.87 -8.30
CA GLY A 13 -3.75 -11.76 -7.49
C GLY A 13 -2.53 -11.17 -8.21
N ASN A 14 -2.59 -10.94 -9.53
CA ASN A 14 -1.42 -10.41 -10.27
C ASN A 14 -1.00 -9.01 -9.78
N THR A 15 -1.96 -8.09 -9.62
CA THR A 15 -1.69 -6.75 -9.08
C THR A 15 -1.27 -6.78 -7.62
N GLU A 16 -1.81 -7.72 -6.84
CA GLU A 16 -1.45 -7.91 -5.43
C GLU A 16 0.03 -8.31 -5.31
N LYS A 17 0.46 -9.27 -6.11
CA LYS A 17 1.87 -9.68 -6.18
C LYS A 17 2.80 -8.56 -6.65
N MET A 18 2.35 -7.73 -7.61
CA MET A 18 3.10 -6.53 -8.01
C MET A 18 3.21 -5.52 -6.86
N ALA A 19 2.12 -5.31 -6.12
CA ALA A 19 2.09 -4.41 -4.97
C ALA A 19 3.02 -4.91 -3.84
N GLU A 20 3.13 -6.22 -3.62
CA GLU A 20 4.09 -6.83 -2.70
C GLU A 20 5.54 -6.51 -3.09
N TYR A 21 5.92 -6.64 -4.37
CA TYR A 21 7.28 -6.30 -4.82
C TYR A 21 7.61 -4.81 -4.64
N ILE A 22 6.64 -3.93 -4.90
CA ILE A 22 6.82 -2.48 -4.65
C ILE A 22 7.00 -2.23 -3.15
N ALA A 23 6.20 -2.90 -2.30
CA ALA A 23 6.32 -2.80 -0.85
C ALA A 23 7.69 -3.26 -0.34
N GLU A 24 8.25 -4.34 -0.88
CA GLU A 24 9.61 -4.77 -0.56
C GLU A 24 10.65 -3.70 -0.89
N GLY A 25 10.56 -3.08 -2.06
CA GLY A 25 11.45 -1.97 -2.44
C GLY A 25 11.36 -0.79 -1.47
N ILE A 26 10.16 -0.42 -1.04
CA ILE A 26 9.94 0.66 -0.06
C ILE A 26 10.55 0.28 1.30
N ARG A 27 10.35 -0.96 1.76
CA ARG A 27 10.96 -1.45 3.01
C ARG A 27 12.48 -1.44 2.96
N PHE A 28 13.08 -1.88 1.85
CA PHE A 28 14.53 -1.82 1.66
C PHE A 28 15.08 -0.40 1.65
N SER A 29 14.26 0.60 1.27
CA SER A 29 14.62 2.02 1.39
C SER A 29 14.51 2.59 2.82
N GLY A 30 14.14 1.77 3.81
CA GLY A 30 14.01 2.19 5.22
C GLY A 30 12.71 2.92 5.54
N ASN A 31 11.65 2.67 4.77
CA ASN A 31 10.33 3.25 4.96
C ASN A 31 9.30 2.17 5.34
N ASP A 32 8.24 2.59 6.02
CA ASP A 32 7.13 1.71 6.36
C ASP A 32 6.12 1.70 5.22
N VAL A 33 5.54 0.53 4.98
CA VAL A 33 4.52 0.37 3.95
C VAL A 33 3.37 -0.51 4.42
N GLU A 34 2.16 -0.03 4.18
CA GLU A 34 0.91 -0.73 4.43
C GLU A 34 0.26 -1.10 3.09
N LEU A 35 -0.06 -2.38 2.90
CA LEU A 35 -0.75 -2.89 1.72
C LEU A 35 -2.22 -3.06 2.05
N ARG A 36 -3.11 -2.45 1.26
CA ARG A 36 -4.57 -2.59 1.46
C ARG A 36 -5.28 -2.82 0.13
N LYS A 37 -6.30 -3.69 0.14
CA LYS A 37 -7.21 -3.77 -1.01
C LYS A 37 -8.06 -2.51 -1.04
N ILE A 38 -8.26 -1.96 -2.24
CA ILE A 38 -9.05 -0.72 -2.38
C ILE A 38 -10.49 -0.89 -1.88
N THR A 39 -11.02 -2.13 -1.89
CA THR A 39 -12.34 -2.48 -1.35
C THR A 39 -12.42 -2.42 0.18
N GLU A 40 -11.29 -2.39 0.87
CA GLU A 40 -11.22 -2.30 2.34
C GLU A 40 -11.19 -0.86 2.82
N ILE A 41 -10.81 0.08 1.94
CA ILE A 41 -10.79 1.52 2.23
C ILE A 41 -12.18 2.07 1.94
N LYS A 42 -12.91 2.43 2.99
CA LYS A 42 -14.32 2.84 2.90
C LYS A 42 -14.51 4.33 3.10
N LYS A 43 -13.56 4.99 3.76
CA LYS A 43 -13.64 6.40 4.13
C LYS A 43 -12.35 7.13 3.80
N GLY A 44 -12.45 8.41 3.44
CA GLY A 44 -11.28 9.23 3.10
C GLY A 44 -10.35 9.45 4.30
N GLU A 45 -10.89 9.44 5.51
CA GLU A 45 -10.15 9.55 6.77
C GLU A 45 -9.16 8.39 6.96
N GLU A 46 -9.40 7.23 6.35
CA GLU A 46 -8.47 6.10 6.41
C GLU A 46 -7.18 6.32 5.61
N LEU A 47 -7.12 7.37 4.78
CA LEU A 47 -5.93 7.80 4.06
C LEU A 47 -5.10 8.82 4.88
N GLN A 48 -5.59 9.25 6.04
CA GLN A 48 -4.85 10.19 6.89
C GLN A 48 -3.67 9.51 7.58
N GLY A 49 -2.59 10.26 7.76
CA GLY A 49 -1.39 9.78 8.46
C GLY A 49 -0.40 8.99 7.60
N TYR A 50 -0.66 8.85 6.30
CA TYR A 50 0.36 8.43 5.33
C TYR A 50 1.09 9.65 4.76
N ASP A 51 2.39 9.51 4.55
CA ASP A 51 3.23 10.49 3.87
C ASP A 51 3.14 10.37 2.34
N ALA A 52 2.74 9.20 1.83
CA ALA A 52 2.55 8.92 0.41
C ALA A 52 1.56 7.76 0.21
N TYR A 53 0.87 7.74 -0.93
CA TYR A 53 -0.06 6.68 -1.35
C TYR A 53 -0.19 6.59 -2.86
#